data_AF-A0A4R4V7L7-F1
#
_entry.id   AF-A0A4R4V7L7-F1
#
_cell.length_a   1.000
_cell.length_b   1.000
_cell.length_c   1.000
_cell.angle_alpha   90.00
_cell.angle_beta   90.00
_cell.angle_gamma   90.00
#
_symmetry.space_group_name_H-M   'P 1'
#
loop_
_entity.id
_entity.type
_entity.pdbx_description
1 polymer ?
#
loop_
_entity_poly.entity_id
_entity_poly.type
_entity_poly.pdbx_seq_one_letter_code
_entity_poly.pdbx_strand_id
1 'polypeptide(L)'
;MREAWRVRGLGQGEKARQIRLEGSQLFVAGADGFDVYDAGTGRKRWHYREPGRELTGFAVNKDDLVVASRSEEGDHLTGLAAGTGRLRWERGGDEGTPFTDGPDRRLAMGEGVVPLLVRAEPSGGDEEEEPDEFLALDAATGEERWRRPHHAPSGCDVGTRPAATDTDGSILVFRESCQDDHYLYAFNPSDGRPLWSRTGTSDDSLVGISVRAGATLIELDEHTRTLVGRDDREIANLNGIGECLPPCSLRSVGGGLGLMHFDESRDAAMSVTSRPP
;
A
#
# COMPACT_ATOMS: atom_id res chain seq x y z
N MET A 1 4.90 -1.22 -31.64
CA MET A 1 3.96 -1.88 -30.71
C MET A 1 2.60 -1.95 -31.40
N ARG A 2 1.90 -3.09 -31.41
CA ARG A 2 0.54 -3.24 -31.99
C ARG A 2 -0.44 -3.47 -30.84
N GLU A 3 -1.59 -2.81 -30.88
CA GLU A 3 -2.68 -3.03 -29.92
C GLU A 3 -3.12 -4.51 -29.94
N ALA A 4 -3.06 -5.17 -28.78
CA ALA A 4 -3.45 -6.57 -28.64
C ALA A 4 -4.98 -6.73 -28.57
N TRP A 5 -5.63 -5.89 -27.76
CA TRP A 5 -7.08 -5.82 -27.62
C TRP A 5 -7.48 -4.50 -26.95
N ARG A 6 -8.77 -4.17 -27.00
CA ARG A 6 -9.35 -2.99 -26.35
C ARG A 6 -10.75 -3.30 -25.83
N VAL A 7 -11.02 -2.85 -24.62
CA VAL A 7 -12.36 -2.85 -24.03
C VAL A 7 -12.91 -1.43 -24.08
N ARG A 8 -14.18 -1.27 -24.44
CA ARG A 8 -14.87 0.03 -24.50
C ARG A 8 -15.98 0.08 -23.45
N GLY A 9 -15.90 1.07 -22.56
CA GLY A 9 -16.87 1.27 -21.48
C GLY A 9 -16.71 0.25 -20.35
N LEU A 10 -16.77 0.70 -19.10
CA LEU A 10 -16.71 -0.15 -17.91
C LEU A 10 -18.11 -0.52 -17.39
N GLY A 11 -19.11 -0.41 -18.25
CA GLY A 11 -20.51 -0.27 -17.83
C GLY A 11 -20.79 1.14 -17.30
N GLN A 12 -22.04 1.60 -17.46
CA GLN A 12 -22.60 2.86 -16.95
C GLN A 12 -21.85 4.19 -17.24
N GLY A 13 -20.93 4.24 -18.20
CA GLY A 13 -20.24 5.50 -18.55
C GLY A 13 -19.20 5.95 -17.52
N GLU A 14 -18.87 5.08 -16.56
CA GLU A 14 -17.84 5.36 -15.56
C GLU A 14 -16.43 5.26 -16.13
N LYS A 15 -15.53 6.11 -15.63
CA LYS A 15 -14.09 6.01 -15.88
C LYS A 15 -13.48 5.00 -14.93
N ALA A 16 -12.45 4.27 -15.40
CA ALA A 16 -11.65 3.44 -14.50
C ALA A 16 -11.05 4.36 -13.44
N ARG A 17 -11.28 4.04 -12.17
CA ARG A 17 -10.60 4.70 -11.06
C ARG A 17 -9.22 4.10 -10.84
N GLN A 18 -9.11 2.77 -10.97
CA GLN A 18 -7.86 2.06 -10.77
C GLN A 18 -7.81 0.81 -11.66
N ILE A 19 -6.62 0.48 -12.16
CA ILE A 19 -6.36 -0.70 -12.98
C ILE A 19 -5.18 -1.46 -12.36
N ARG A 20 -5.33 -2.76 -12.17
CA ARG A 20 -4.25 -3.62 -11.66
C ARG A 20 -4.14 -4.92 -12.44
N LEU A 21 -2.91 -5.28 -12.79
CA LEU A 21 -2.58 -6.60 -13.34
C LEU A 21 -2.09 -7.51 -12.21
N GLU A 22 -2.65 -8.71 -12.13
CA GLU A 22 -2.19 -9.79 -11.24
C GLU A 22 -2.24 -11.11 -11.96
N GLY A 23 -1.08 -11.77 -12.10
CA GLY A 23 -0.96 -12.96 -12.94
C GLY A 23 -1.55 -12.73 -14.34
N SER A 24 -2.58 -13.50 -14.70
CA SER A 24 -3.28 -13.39 -15.99
C SER A 24 -4.55 -12.52 -15.96
N GLN A 25 -4.81 -11.81 -14.87
CA GLN A 25 -6.07 -11.08 -14.64
C GLN A 25 -5.83 -9.57 -14.59
N LEU A 26 -6.58 -8.82 -15.38
CA LEU A 26 -6.64 -7.36 -15.32
C LEU A 26 -7.90 -6.95 -14.56
N PHE A 27 -7.72 -6.38 -13.38
CA PHE A 27 -8.76 -5.80 -12.54
C PHE A 27 -8.96 -4.35 -12.92
N VAL A 28 -10.19 -3.97 -13.24
CA VAL A 28 -10.55 -2.59 -13.55
C VAL A 28 -11.66 -2.16 -12.59
N ALA A 29 -11.31 -1.25 -11.68
CA ALA A 29 -12.20 -0.71 -10.67
C ALA A 29 -12.99 0.49 -11.21
N GLY A 30 -14.31 0.45 -11.03
CA GLY A 30 -15.24 1.58 -11.20
C GLY A 30 -15.53 2.25 -9.85
N ALA A 31 -16.66 2.97 -9.76
CA ALA A 31 -17.06 3.61 -8.51
C ALA A 31 -17.64 2.62 -7.49
N ASP A 32 -18.35 1.59 -7.95
CA ASP A 32 -19.11 0.65 -7.11
C ASP A 32 -18.70 -0.83 -7.32
N GLY A 33 -17.58 -1.10 -7.99
CA GLY A 33 -17.11 -2.47 -8.17
C GLY A 33 -16.02 -2.68 -9.21
N PHE A 34 -15.93 -3.91 -9.72
CA PHE A 34 -14.87 -4.36 -10.63
C PHE A 34 -15.41 -5.03 -11.87
N ASP A 35 -14.76 -4.78 -12.98
CA ASP A 35 -14.72 -5.73 -14.09
C ASP A 35 -13.35 -6.37 -14.16
N VAL A 36 -13.31 -7.70 -14.27
CA VAL A 36 -12.05 -8.45 -14.35
C VAL A 36 -11.94 -9.17 -15.69
N TYR A 37 -10.81 -8.97 -16.34
CA TYR A 37 -10.54 -9.46 -17.69
C TYR A 37 -9.35 -10.40 -17.70
N ASP A 38 -9.35 -11.33 -18.65
CA ASP A 38 -8.15 -12.04 -19.04
C ASP A 38 -7.17 -11.08 -19.71
N ALA A 39 -5.97 -10.92 -19.14
CA ALA A 39 -5.01 -9.92 -19.60
C ALA A 39 -4.44 -10.23 -21.00
N GLY A 40 -4.38 -11.50 -21.40
CA GLY A 40 -3.87 -11.92 -22.70
C GLY A 40 -4.87 -11.70 -23.83
N THR A 41 -6.16 -11.90 -23.56
CA THR A 41 -7.22 -11.94 -24.59
C THR A 41 -8.22 -10.79 -24.51
N GLY A 42 -8.29 -10.08 -23.38
CA GLY A 42 -9.29 -9.04 -23.12
C GLY A 42 -10.69 -9.57 -22.83
N ARG A 43 -10.88 -10.88 -22.67
CA ARG A 43 -12.19 -11.47 -22.36
C ARG A 43 -12.56 -11.21 -20.90
N LYS A 44 -13.77 -10.69 -20.64
CA LYS A 44 -14.29 -10.55 -19.27
C LYS A 44 -14.40 -11.93 -18.62
N ARG A 45 -13.79 -12.10 -17.45
CA ARG A 45 -13.83 -13.33 -16.64
C ARG A 45 -14.99 -13.29 -15.65
N TRP A 46 -15.11 -12.20 -14.92
CA TRP A 46 -16.18 -11.99 -13.95
C TRP A 46 -16.31 -10.48 -13.65
N HIS A 47 -17.35 -10.12 -12.92
CA HIS A 47 -17.56 -8.78 -12.40
C HIS A 47 -18.12 -8.86 -10.98
N TYR A 48 -17.90 -7.80 -10.22
CA TYR A 48 -18.40 -7.64 -8.84
C TYR A 48 -18.93 -6.22 -8.68
N ARG A 49 -20.01 -6.05 -7.91
CA ARG A 49 -20.63 -4.75 -7.63
C ARG A 49 -21.08 -4.73 -6.17
N GLU A 50 -20.95 -3.59 -5.53
CA GLU A 50 -21.48 -3.26 -4.19
C GLU A 50 -22.46 -2.08 -4.29
N PRO A 51 -23.72 -2.33 -4.70
CA PRO A 51 -24.70 -1.25 -4.80
C PRO A 51 -24.86 -0.53 -3.46
N GLY A 52 -24.73 0.80 -3.48
CA GLY A 52 -24.83 1.63 -2.28
C GLY A 52 -23.53 1.77 -1.48
N ARG A 53 -22.42 1.17 -1.93
CA ARG A 53 -21.08 1.40 -1.39
C ARG A 53 -20.14 1.94 -2.46
N GLU A 54 -19.43 3.00 -2.13
CA GLU A 54 -18.37 3.53 -2.99
C GLU A 54 -17.05 2.81 -2.70
N LEU A 55 -16.37 2.32 -3.72
CA LEU A 55 -15.03 1.76 -3.60
C LEU A 55 -14.03 2.86 -3.25
N THR A 56 -13.30 2.65 -2.16
CA THR A 56 -12.27 3.57 -1.65
C THR A 56 -10.85 3.03 -1.84
N GLY A 57 -10.71 1.73 -2.14
CA GLY A 57 -9.44 1.09 -2.46
C GLY A 57 -9.58 -0.43 -2.62
N PHE A 58 -8.55 -1.08 -3.17
CA PHE A 58 -8.45 -2.54 -3.12
C PHE A 58 -7.00 -3.02 -3.14
N ALA A 59 -6.82 -4.25 -2.66
CA ALA A 59 -5.59 -5.02 -2.78
C ALA A 59 -5.90 -6.41 -3.28
N VAL A 60 -4.98 -6.98 -4.06
CA VAL A 60 -5.15 -8.34 -4.56
C VAL A 60 -3.81 -9.05 -4.55
N ASN A 61 -3.84 -10.35 -4.35
CA ASN A 61 -2.74 -11.26 -4.57
C ASN A 61 -3.23 -12.36 -5.55
N LYS A 62 -2.46 -13.43 -5.70
CA LYS A 62 -2.83 -14.54 -6.60
C LYS A 62 -4.22 -15.14 -6.32
N ASP A 63 -4.62 -15.23 -5.05
CA ASP A 63 -5.76 -16.01 -4.59
C ASP A 63 -6.88 -15.14 -3.97
N ASP A 64 -6.53 -13.98 -3.40
CA ASP A 64 -7.38 -13.14 -2.57
C ASP A 64 -7.46 -11.72 -3.11
N LEU A 65 -8.66 -11.16 -3.09
CA LEU A 65 -8.95 -9.75 -3.38
C LEU A 65 -9.66 -9.18 -2.15
N VAL A 66 -9.14 -8.10 -1.59
CA VAL A 66 -9.79 -7.34 -0.53
C VAL A 66 -10.18 -5.97 -1.07
N VAL A 67 -11.45 -5.64 -0.89
CA VAL A 67 -12.06 -4.38 -1.34
C VAL A 67 -12.36 -3.55 -0.11
N ALA A 68 -11.92 -2.30 -0.10
CA ALA A 68 -12.40 -1.30 0.83
C ALA A 68 -13.47 -0.45 0.15
N SER A 69 -14.59 -0.30 0.83
CA SER A 69 -15.72 0.50 0.35
C SER A 69 -16.33 1.31 1.50
N ARG A 70 -17.14 2.31 1.17
CA ARG A 70 -17.77 3.22 2.13
C ARG A 70 -19.26 3.36 1.82
N SER A 71 -20.07 3.32 2.87
CA SER A 71 -21.49 3.67 2.81
C SER A 71 -21.82 4.78 3.81
N GLU A 72 -23.11 5.13 3.93
CA GLU A 72 -23.60 6.02 4.99
C GLU A 72 -23.40 5.44 6.40
N GLU A 73 -23.26 4.11 6.51
CA GLU A 73 -23.08 3.40 7.78
C GLU A 73 -21.61 3.28 8.21
N GLY A 74 -20.66 3.71 7.36
CA GLY A 74 -19.23 3.67 7.65
C GLY A 74 -18.40 2.96 6.58
N ASP A 75 -17.16 2.66 6.94
CA ASP A 75 -16.22 1.93 6.08
C ASP A 75 -16.48 0.40 6.16
N HIS A 76 -16.20 -0.31 5.06
CA HIS A 76 -16.41 -1.75 4.90
C HIS A 76 -15.19 -2.39 4.24
N LEU A 77 -14.91 -3.64 4.61
CA LEU A 77 -13.92 -4.49 3.96
C LEU A 77 -14.60 -5.78 3.48
N THR A 78 -14.42 -6.07 2.19
CA THR A 78 -14.99 -7.27 1.56
C THR A 78 -13.89 -8.14 0.99
N GLY A 79 -13.83 -9.39 1.45
CA GLY A 79 -12.90 -10.41 0.96
C GLY A 79 -13.51 -11.30 -0.11
N LEU A 80 -12.85 -11.37 -1.25
CA LEU A 80 -13.27 -12.12 -2.44
C LEU A 80 -12.17 -13.10 -2.87
N ALA A 81 -12.56 -14.22 -3.48
CA ALA A 81 -11.62 -15.03 -4.23
C ALA A 81 -11.20 -14.32 -5.52
N ALA A 82 -9.91 -13.98 -5.68
CA ALA A 82 -9.40 -13.23 -6.84
C ALA A 82 -9.66 -13.91 -8.19
N GLY A 83 -9.68 -15.25 -8.21
CA GLY A 83 -9.95 -16.01 -9.43
C GLY A 83 -11.39 -15.91 -9.94
N THR A 84 -12.37 -15.71 -9.05
CA THR A 84 -13.80 -15.88 -9.37
C THR A 84 -14.70 -14.72 -8.96
N GLY A 85 -14.24 -13.82 -8.09
CA GLY A 85 -15.05 -12.78 -7.46
C GLY A 85 -16.03 -13.31 -6.41
N ARG A 86 -15.93 -14.59 -5.99
CA ARG A 86 -16.83 -15.16 -4.99
C ARG A 86 -16.52 -14.56 -3.61
N LEU A 87 -17.56 -14.06 -2.95
CA LEU A 87 -17.52 -13.59 -1.57
C LEU A 87 -16.99 -14.68 -0.62
N ARG A 88 -16.08 -14.27 0.28
CA ARG A 88 -15.53 -15.12 1.34
C ARG A 88 -15.92 -14.60 2.73
N TRP A 89 -15.75 -13.30 2.93
CA TRP A 89 -16.02 -12.64 4.20
C TRP A 89 -16.35 -11.17 3.96
N GLU A 90 -17.05 -10.57 4.92
CA GLU A 90 -17.32 -9.13 4.98
C GLU A 90 -17.09 -8.66 6.41
N ARG A 91 -16.56 -7.45 6.54
CA ARG A 91 -16.45 -6.69 7.78
C ARG A 91 -16.97 -5.29 7.52
N GLY A 92 -17.66 -4.72 8.50
CA GLY A 92 -18.19 -3.37 8.41
C GLY A 92 -18.13 -2.67 9.76
N GLY A 93 -18.27 -1.36 9.72
CA GLY A 93 -18.22 -0.49 10.90
C GLY A 93 -16.83 0.07 11.16
N ASP A 94 -16.69 0.79 12.26
CA ASP A 94 -15.45 1.50 12.63
C ASP A 94 -14.36 0.57 13.22
N GLU A 95 -14.29 -0.70 12.77
CA GLU A 95 -13.33 -1.71 13.25
C GLU A 95 -11.85 -1.39 12.94
N GLY A 96 -11.60 -0.32 12.17
CA GLY A 96 -10.27 0.17 11.85
C GLY A 96 -10.20 0.77 10.46
N THR A 97 -9.25 1.69 10.24
CA THR A 97 -9.03 2.29 8.93
C THR A 97 -7.89 1.58 8.19
N PRO A 98 -8.07 1.12 6.95
CA PRO A 98 -6.99 0.45 6.21
C PRO A 98 -5.87 1.40 5.80
N PHE A 99 -4.64 0.89 5.81
CA PHE A 99 -3.50 1.59 5.23
C PHE A 99 -3.54 1.54 3.71
N THR A 100 -3.18 2.66 3.06
CA THR A 100 -3.23 2.79 1.60
C THR A 100 -1.91 3.29 1.02
N ASP A 101 -1.57 2.86 -0.19
CA ASP A 101 -0.39 3.27 -0.95
C ASP A 101 -0.77 4.26 -2.06
N GLY A 102 -0.09 5.40 -2.05
CA GLY A 102 -0.12 6.40 -3.12
C GLY A 102 -1.46 7.12 -3.33
N PRO A 103 -1.52 8.02 -4.34
CA PRO A 103 -2.71 8.80 -4.66
C PRO A 103 -3.88 7.94 -5.17
N ASP A 104 -3.60 6.73 -5.65
CA ASP A 104 -4.61 5.77 -6.13
C ASP A 104 -5.33 5.03 -4.98
N ARG A 105 -4.96 5.30 -3.71
CA ARG A 105 -5.53 4.67 -2.50
C ARG A 105 -5.52 3.14 -2.56
N ARG A 106 -4.44 2.56 -3.06
CA ARG A 106 -4.32 1.10 -3.14
C ARG A 106 -4.24 0.54 -1.73
N LEU A 107 -5.01 -0.49 -1.38
CA LEU A 107 -4.84 -1.06 -0.04
C LEU A 107 -3.44 -1.68 0.09
N ALA A 108 -2.81 -1.53 1.24
CA ALA A 108 -1.58 -2.26 1.54
C ALA A 108 -1.90 -3.76 1.72
N MET A 109 -1.07 -4.62 1.14
CA MET A 109 -1.17 -6.06 1.37
C MET A 109 0.21 -6.72 1.25
N GLY A 110 0.66 -7.38 2.33
CA GLY A 110 1.91 -8.14 2.35
C GLY A 110 1.64 -9.56 2.84
N GLU A 111 2.18 -10.59 2.17
CA GLU A 111 1.96 -12.02 2.51
C GLU A 111 0.50 -12.41 2.85
N GLY A 112 -0.45 -11.82 2.13
CA GLY A 112 -1.88 -12.06 2.33
C GLY A 112 -2.45 -11.45 3.61
N VAL A 113 -1.85 -10.40 4.16
CA VAL A 113 -2.43 -9.61 5.25
C VAL A 113 -2.78 -8.21 4.80
N VAL A 114 -3.90 -7.68 5.28
CA VAL A 114 -4.30 -6.28 5.09
C VAL A 114 -4.21 -5.57 6.45
N PRO A 115 -3.31 -4.58 6.60
CA PRO A 115 -3.16 -3.83 7.84
C PRO A 115 -4.19 -2.71 7.96
N LEU A 116 -4.68 -2.52 9.17
CA LEU A 116 -5.61 -1.49 9.62
C LEU A 116 -5.01 -0.77 10.83
N LEU A 117 -5.36 0.50 11.01
CA LEU A 117 -5.18 1.21 12.28
C LEU A 117 -6.52 1.21 13.02
N VAL A 118 -6.55 0.61 14.19
CA VAL A 118 -7.69 0.61 15.11
C VAL A 118 -7.45 1.70 16.13
N ARG A 119 -8.41 2.61 16.31
CA ARG A 119 -8.29 3.61 17.37
C ARG A 119 -8.68 3.01 18.70
N ALA A 120 -7.93 3.35 19.74
CA ALA A 120 -8.38 3.08 21.09
C ALA A 120 -9.62 3.93 21.38
N GLU A 121 -10.61 3.32 22.04
CA GLU A 121 -11.75 4.07 22.56
C GLU A 121 -11.25 4.98 23.69
N PRO A 122 -11.65 6.26 23.75
CA PRO A 122 -11.27 7.12 24.86
C PRO A 122 -11.83 6.54 26.16
N SER A 123 -10.93 6.06 27.03
CA SER A 123 -11.25 5.62 28.39
C SER A 123 -11.80 6.84 29.15
N GLY A 124 -13.10 6.89 29.39
CA GLY A 124 -13.69 8.00 30.16
C GLY A 124 -13.21 7.97 31.61
N GLY A 125 -12.28 8.85 32.00
CA GLY A 125 -11.81 8.99 33.39
C GLY A 125 -10.33 9.40 33.48
N ASP A 126 -9.76 9.36 34.69
CA ASP A 126 -8.31 9.52 34.95
C ASP A 126 -7.49 8.27 34.53
N GLU A 127 -8.02 7.42 33.66
CA GLU A 127 -7.33 6.24 33.14
C GLU A 127 -6.38 6.64 32.01
N GLU A 128 -5.20 6.01 31.95
CA GLU A 128 -4.26 6.23 30.85
C GLU A 128 -4.95 5.87 29.53
N GLU A 129 -4.92 6.79 28.54
CA GLU A 129 -5.44 6.52 27.19
C GLU A 129 -4.73 5.27 26.64
N GLU A 130 -5.50 4.25 26.25
CA GLU A 130 -4.91 3.11 25.57
C GLU A 130 -4.35 3.58 24.21
N PRO A 131 -3.17 3.07 23.80
CA PRO A 131 -2.63 3.42 22.49
C PRO A 131 -3.52 2.83 21.38
N ASP A 132 -3.59 3.52 20.25
CA ASP A 132 -4.07 2.94 18.99
C ASP A 132 -3.35 1.61 18.71
N GLU A 133 -3.87 0.81 17.78
CA GLU A 133 -3.27 -0.48 17.43
C GLU A 133 -3.16 -0.70 15.92
N PHE A 134 -2.03 -1.25 15.49
CA PHE A 134 -1.92 -1.89 14.18
C PHE A 134 -2.58 -3.27 14.25
N LEU A 135 -3.60 -3.48 13.46
CA LEU A 135 -4.28 -4.76 13.29
C LEU A 135 -4.02 -5.28 11.88
N ALA A 136 -3.61 -6.54 11.73
CA ALA A 136 -3.55 -7.18 10.42
C ALA A 136 -4.55 -8.30 10.28
N LEU A 137 -5.37 -8.19 9.22
CA LEU A 137 -6.35 -9.20 8.85
C LEU A 137 -5.78 -10.13 7.81
N ASP A 138 -6.05 -11.43 7.95
CA ASP A 138 -5.81 -12.41 6.89
C ASP A 138 -6.76 -12.13 5.70
N ALA A 139 -6.20 -11.95 4.51
CA ALA A 139 -6.95 -11.59 3.31
C ALA A 139 -7.91 -12.70 2.85
N ALA A 140 -7.62 -13.96 3.18
CA ALA A 140 -8.44 -15.09 2.78
C ALA A 140 -9.65 -15.30 3.69
N THR A 141 -9.52 -15.01 4.99
CA THR A 141 -10.56 -15.29 6.00
C THR A 141 -11.17 -14.05 6.66
N GLY A 142 -10.49 -12.90 6.64
CA GLY A 142 -10.89 -11.70 7.37
C GLY A 142 -10.63 -11.80 8.88
N GLU A 143 -9.93 -12.83 9.33
CA GLU A 143 -9.60 -13.02 10.75
C GLU A 143 -8.33 -12.23 11.12
N GLU A 144 -8.23 -11.83 12.39
CA GLU A 144 -7.01 -11.23 12.89
C GLU A 144 -5.85 -12.23 12.83
N ARG A 145 -4.75 -11.84 12.18
CA ARG A 145 -3.51 -12.60 12.16
C ARG A 145 -2.54 -12.11 13.24
N TRP A 146 -2.48 -10.80 13.43
CA TRP A 146 -1.69 -10.19 14.50
C TRP A 146 -2.20 -8.79 14.82
N ARG A 147 -1.86 -8.34 16.02
CA ARG A 147 -2.14 -7.00 16.55
C ARG A 147 -0.93 -6.47 17.30
N ARG A 148 -0.64 -5.19 17.18
CA ARG A 148 0.48 -4.52 17.84
C ARG A 148 0.06 -3.14 18.33
N PRO A 149 0.51 -2.74 19.54
CA PRO A 149 0.37 -1.37 19.98
C PRO A 149 1.00 -0.40 18.97
N HIS A 150 0.31 0.71 18.75
CA HIS A 150 0.76 1.82 17.94
C HIS A 150 1.15 2.97 18.88
N HIS A 151 2.45 3.27 18.94
CA HIS A 151 3.01 4.21 19.91
C HIS A 151 3.30 5.60 19.32
N ALA A 152 2.59 6.03 18.28
CA ALA A 152 2.80 7.39 17.80
C ALA A 152 2.32 8.43 18.84
N PRO A 153 2.92 9.64 18.85
CA PRO A 153 2.48 10.71 19.73
C PRO A 153 0.99 11.03 19.54
N SER A 154 0.31 11.45 20.61
CA SER A 154 -1.06 11.95 20.51
C SER A 154 -1.17 13.10 19.49
N GLY A 155 -2.19 13.06 18.63
CA GLY A 155 -2.50 14.14 17.68
C GLY A 155 -1.91 14.00 16.27
N CYS A 156 -1.53 12.80 15.85
CA CYS A 156 -1.13 12.52 14.48
C CYS A 156 -2.27 12.75 13.47
N ASP A 157 -1.94 13.19 12.25
CA ASP A 157 -2.94 13.36 11.20
C ASP A 157 -3.44 11.99 10.73
N VAL A 158 -4.72 11.75 10.92
CA VAL A 158 -5.39 10.47 10.70
C VAL A 158 -5.94 10.35 9.27
N GLY A 159 -5.85 11.41 8.46
CA GLY A 159 -6.52 11.53 7.17
C GLY A 159 -5.93 10.67 6.05
N THR A 160 -4.61 10.53 6.01
CA THR A 160 -3.92 9.65 5.06
C THR A 160 -2.99 8.73 5.83
N ARG A 161 -3.17 7.42 5.65
CA ARG A 161 -2.34 6.37 6.25
C ARG A 161 -1.48 5.71 5.18
N PRO A 162 -0.45 6.42 4.69
CA PRO A 162 0.43 5.91 3.66
C PRO A 162 1.14 4.65 4.14
N ALA A 163 1.10 3.63 3.31
CA ALA A 163 1.93 2.46 3.47
C ALA A 163 2.63 2.14 2.15
N ALA A 164 3.82 1.57 2.24
CA ALA A 164 4.48 0.94 1.13
C ALA A 164 4.63 -0.55 1.43
N THR A 165 4.35 -1.38 0.44
CA THR A 165 4.57 -2.82 0.51
C THR A 165 5.40 -3.27 -0.66
N ASP A 166 6.20 -4.31 -0.45
CA ASP A 166 6.97 -4.91 -1.53
C ASP A 166 6.04 -5.61 -2.53
N THR A 167 6.49 -5.72 -3.77
CA THR A 167 5.86 -6.59 -4.77
C THR A 167 5.79 -8.06 -4.38
N ASP A 168 6.73 -8.54 -3.57
CA ASP A 168 6.66 -9.90 -2.99
C ASP A 168 5.92 -9.94 -1.64
N GLY A 169 5.51 -8.78 -1.13
CA GLY A 169 4.81 -8.61 0.13
C GLY A 169 5.66 -8.87 1.37
N SER A 170 7.00 -8.92 1.28
CA SER A 170 7.89 -9.37 2.36
C SER A 170 8.06 -8.40 3.54
N ILE A 171 7.63 -7.16 3.38
CA ILE A 171 7.72 -6.08 4.37
C ILE A 171 6.52 -5.14 4.20
N LEU A 172 5.99 -4.68 5.33
CA LEU A 172 5.02 -3.60 5.42
C LEU A 172 5.70 -2.38 6.02
N VAL A 173 5.70 -1.26 5.33
CA VAL A 173 6.20 0.02 5.84
C VAL A 173 5.03 0.97 5.99
N PHE A 174 4.79 1.45 7.20
CA PHE A 174 3.78 2.46 7.50
C PHE A 174 4.45 3.80 7.70
N ARG A 175 3.83 4.85 7.19
CA ARG A 175 4.21 6.23 7.44
C ARG A 175 3.09 6.92 8.21
N GLU A 176 3.49 7.65 9.23
CA GLU A 176 2.64 8.61 9.92
C GLU A 176 3.30 9.98 9.99
N SER A 177 2.46 11.00 10.08
CA SER A 177 2.91 12.39 10.24
C SER A 177 2.18 12.99 11.43
N CYS A 178 2.95 13.47 12.40
CA CYS A 178 2.43 13.99 13.65
C CYS A 178 3.03 15.37 13.89
N GLN A 179 2.21 16.40 13.68
CA GLN A 179 2.68 17.78 13.64
C GLN A 179 3.81 17.92 12.61
N ASP A 180 5.03 18.10 13.10
CA ASP A 180 6.26 18.33 12.37
C ASP A 180 7.08 17.04 12.21
N ASP A 181 6.77 15.97 12.93
CA ASP A 181 7.56 14.73 12.88
C ASP A 181 6.95 13.69 11.93
N HIS A 182 7.83 12.89 11.33
CA HIS A 182 7.46 11.74 10.52
C HIS A 182 7.93 10.45 11.17
N TYR A 183 7.02 9.48 11.27
CA TYR A 183 7.28 8.17 11.84
C TYR A 183 7.16 7.11 10.76
N LEU A 184 8.19 6.27 10.67
CA LEU A 184 8.22 5.12 9.79
C LEU A 184 8.30 3.85 10.62
N TYR A 185 7.42 2.90 10.34
CA TYR A 185 7.41 1.60 11.00
C TYR A 185 7.49 0.50 9.96
N ALA A 186 8.42 -0.42 10.11
CA ALA A 186 8.52 -1.60 9.28
C ALA A 186 8.16 -2.86 10.06
N PHE A 187 7.28 -3.67 9.50
CA PHE A 187 6.83 -4.93 10.09
C PHE A 187 7.04 -6.08 9.13
N ASN A 188 7.26 -7.26 9.72
CA ASN A 188 7.11 -8.51 9.03
C ASN A 188 5.61 -8.84 8.88
N PRO A 189 5.07 -8.91 7.65
CA PRO A 189 3.64 -9.15 7.45
C PRO A 189 3.14 -10.50 7.97
N SER A 190 4.01 -11.51 8.06
CA SER A 190 3.60 -12.86 8.51
C SER A 190 3.15 -12.88 9.98
N ASP A 191 3.81 -12.11 10.84
CA ASP A 191 3.71 -12.23 12.30
C ASP A 191 3.62 -10.88 13.03
N GLY A 192 3.69 -9.76 12.31
CA GLY A 192 3.66 -8.42 12.90
C GLY A 192 4.90 -8.11 13.74
N ARG A 193 6.00 -8.86 13.60
CA ARG A 193 7.24 -8.55 14.30
C ARG A 193 7.82 -7.25 13.75
N PRO A 194 8.13 -6.25 14.59
CA PRO A 194 8.81 -5.04 14.13
C PRO A 194 10.18 -5.43 13.56
N LEU A 195 10.47 -4.91 12.38
CA LEU A 195 11.76 -5.03 11.72
C LEU A 195 12.63 -3.85 12.09
N TRP A 196 12.07 -2.64 11.97
CA TRP A 196 12.70 -1.39 12.36
C TRP A 196 11.68 -0.26 12.48
N SER A 197 12.09 0.82 13.10
CA SER A 197 11.34 2.07 13.16
C SER A 197 12.29 3.25 13.02
N ARG A 198 11.85 4.30 12.33
CA ARG A 198 12.61 5.54 12.17
C ARG A 198 11.73 6.73 12.49
N THR A 199 12.33 7.76 13.07
CA THR A 199 11.71 9.05 13.31
C THR A 199 12.54 10.11 12.58
N GLY A 200 11.87 10.96 11.82
CA GLY A 200 12.43 12.15 11.17
C GLY A 200 11.73 13.40 11.66
N THR A 201 12.41 14.55 11.59
CA THR A 201 11.92 15.87 12.02
C THR A 201 11.42 16.71 10.83
N SER A 202 10.69 17.80 11.08
CA SER A 202 10.03 18.65 10.05
C SER A 202 10.92 19.29 9.00
N ASP A 203 12.21 19.43 9.27
CA ASP A 203 13.17 19.90 8.26
C ASP A 203 13.31 18.91 7.09
N ASP A 204 12.95 17.64 7.31
CA ASP A 204 12.95 16.54 6.36
C ASP A 204 11.52 16.21 5.92
N SER A 205 11.01 16.92 4.90
CA SER A 205 9.64 16.73 4.38
C SER A 205 9.47 15.38 3.67
N LEU A 206 9.31 14.27 4.39
CA LEU A 206 9.14 12.91 3.83
C LEU A 206 8.21 12.92 2.59
N VAL A 207 8.81 12.86 1.41
CA VAL A 207 8.16 13.03 0.12
C VAL A 207 7.68 11.69 -0.42
N GLY A 208 8.39 10.61 -0.08
CA GLY A 208 8.14 9.30 -0.66
C GLY A 208 8.67 8.15 0.18
N ILE A 209 7.93 7.05 0.13
CA ILE A 209 8.40 5.74 0.55
C ILE A 209 8.12 4.77 -0.60
N SER A 210 9.10 3.95 -0.96
CA SER A 210 8.88 2.84 -1.88
C SER A 210 9.64 1.61 -1.43
N VAL A 211 9.07 0.44 -1.68
CA VAL A 211 9.62 -0.82 -1.21
C VAL A 211 9.79 -1.76 -2.39
N ARG A 212 10.95 -2.40 -2.46
CA ARG A 212 11.27 -3.37 -3.52
C ARG A 212 12.32 -4.36 -3.07
N ALA A 213 12.05 -5.65 -3.26
CA ALA A 213 12.97 -6.75 -2.95
C ALA A 213 13.59 -6.64 -1.55
N GLY A 214 12.75 -6.42 -0.53
CA GLY A 214 13.13 -6.32 0.88
C GLY A 214 13.88 -5.03 1.26
N ALA A 215 14.04 -4.08 0.35
CA ALA A 215 14.63 -2.78 0.62
C ALA A 215 13.60 -1.65 0.54
N THR A 216 13.76 -0.67 1.39
CA THR A 216 12.92 0.53 1.47
C THR A 216 13.72 1.74 1.06
N LEU A 217 13.27 2.44 0.01
CA LEU A 217 13.73 3.78 -0.31
C LEU A 217 12.92 4.77 0.52
N ILE A 218 13.63 5.58 1.30
CA ILE A 218 13.07 6.68 2.09
C ILE A 218 13.53 7.97 1.42
N GLU A 219 12.57 8.82 1.06
CA GLU A 219 12.82 10.11 0.38
C GLU A 219 12.37 11.25 1.29
N LEU A 220 13.33 11.99 1.85
CA LEU A 220 13.05 13.06 2.81
C LEU A 220 12.91 14.43 2.14
N ASP A 221 13.59 14.65 1.03
CA ASP A 221 13.43 15.85 0.20
C ASP A 221 13.85 15.53 -1.24
N GLU A 222 13.93 16.54 -2.10
CA GLU A 222 14.33 16.38 -3.51
C GLU A 222 15.77 15.84 -3.72
N HIS A 223 16.59 15.86 -2.68
CA HIS A 223 18.02 15.58 -2.67
C HIS A 223 18.43 14.54 -1.63
N THR A 224 17.62 14.29 -0.59
CA THR A 224 17.94 13.37 0.52
C THR A 224 17.18 12.06 0.37
N ARG A 225 17.94 10.99 0.11
CA ARG A 225 17.41 9.66 -0.17
C ARG A 225 18.30 8.59 0.44
N THR A 226 17.68 7.67 1.16
CA THR A 226 18.39 6.53 1.75
C THR A 226 17.69 5.24 1.39
N LEU A 227 18.48 4.26 0.95
CA LEU A 227 18.01 2.90 0.74
C LEU A 227 18.38 2.07 1.96
N VAL A 228 17.38 1.55 2.67
CA VAL A 228 17.56 0.74 3.88
C VAL A 228 17.06 -0.68 3.65
N GLY A 229 17.74 -1.65 4.23
CA GLY A 229 17.35 -3.05 4.19
C GLY A 229 16.27 -3.40 5.21
N ARG A 230 15.79 -4.64 5.12
CA ARG A 230 14.87 -5.24 6.09
C ARG A 230 15.43 -5.26 7.53
N ASP A 231 16.75 -5.21 7.69
CA ASP A 231 17.46 -5.23 8.97
C ASP A 231 17.86 -3.82 9.48
N ASP A 232 17.24 -2.77 8.92
CA ASP A 232 17.53 -1.35 9.17
C ASP A 232 18.90 -0.86 8.72
N ARG A 233 19.73 -1.72 8.11
CA ARG A 233 21.03 -1.28 7.63
C ARG A 233 20.87 -0.45 6.38
N GLU A 234 21.57 0.68 6.36
CA GLU A 234 21.73 1.46 5.13
C GLU A 234 22.45 0.59 4.09
N ILE A 235 21.78 0.37 2.96
CA ILE A 235 22.33 -0.30 1.79
C ILE A 235 23.08 0.73 0.94
N ALA A 236 22.49 1.92 0.78
CA ALA A 236 23.10 3.01 0.04
C ALA A 236 22.55 4.38 0.47
N ASN A 237 23.46 5.35 0.55
CA ASN A 237 23.13 6.78 0.54
C ASN A 237 23.00 7.24 -0.91
N LEU A 238 21.85 7.81 -1.26
CA LEU A 238 21.50 8.22 -2.62
C LEU A 238 21.35 9.74 -2.70
N ASN A 239 22.00 10.46 -1.78
CA ASN A 239 21.92 11.91 -1.71
C ASN A 239 22.58 12.54 -2.95
N GLY A 240 21.92 13.53 -3.53
CA GLY A 240 22.40 14.24 -4.72
C GLY A 240 22.40 13.41 -6.01
N ILE A 241 21.87 12.18 -6.00
CA ILE A 241 21.50 11.50 -7.25
C ILE A 241 20.38 12.33 -7.89
N GLY A 242 20.50 12.59 -9.20
CA GLY A 242 19.68 13.53 -9.96
C GLY A 242 18.17 13.40 -9.75
N GLU A 243 17.43 14.43 -10.15
CA GLU A 243 15.99 14.54 -9.90
C GLU A 243 15.25 13.26 -10.36
N CYS A 244 14.33 12.76 -9.54
CA CYS A 244 13.32 11.80 -9.99
C CYS A 244 11.96 12.48 -9.91
N LEU A 245 10.96 11.99 -10.66
CA LEU A 245 9.58 12.37 -10.40
C LEU A 245 9.17 11.71 -9.08
N PRO A 246 8.98 12.46 -7.98
CA PRO A 246 8.63 11.85 -6.71
C PRO A 246 7.22 11.21 -6.78
N PRO A 247 7.04 10.02 -6.19
CA PRO A 247 8.07 9.21 -5.54
C PRO A 247 9.00 8.53 -6.55
N CYS A 248 10.30 8.54 -6.27
CA CYS A 248 11.29 7.76 -7.02
C CYS A 248 10.84 6.29 -7.11
N SER A 249 11.05 5.68 -8.27
CA SER A 249 10.67 4.27 -8.48
C SER A 249 11.89 3.35 -8.39
N LEU A 250 11.88 2.47 -7.39
CA LEU A 250 12.76 1.30 -7.36
C LEU A 250 12.33 0.24 -8.38
N ARG A 251 13.32 -0.37 -9.03
CA ARG A 251 13.17 -1.46 -10.01
C ARG A 251 14.13 -2.60 -9.68
N SER A 252 13.72 -3.83 -9.93
CA SER A 252 14.64 -4.97 -9.87
C SER A 252 15.40 -5.07 -11.20
N VAL A 253 16.73 -5.08 -11.15
CA VAL A 253 17.62 -5.09 -12.34
C VAL A 253 18.69 -6.14 -12.17
N GLY A 254 18.66 -7.23 -12.95
CA GLY A 254 19.74 -8.23 -12.96
C GLY A 254 20.05 -8.85 -11.58
N GLY A 255 19.03 -9.00 -10.72
CA GLY A 255 19.17 -9.49 -9.34
C GLY A 255 19.64 -8.44 -8.32
N GLY A 256 19.78 -7.18 -8.73
CA GLY A 256 19.99 -6.02 -7.84
C GLY A 256 18.82 -5.04 -7.88
N LEU A 257 19.02 -3.89 -7.25
CA LEU A 257 18.06 -2.79 -7.24
C LEU A 257 18.54 -1.65 -8.14
N GLY A 258 17.63 -1.06 -8.88
CA GLY A 258 17.87 0.11 -9.71
C GLY A 258 16.96 1.24 -9.29
N LEU A 259 17.53 2.41 -9.08
CA LEU A 259 16.78 3.66 -8.95
C LEU A 259 16.62 4.28 -10.33
N MET A 260 15.38 4.51 -10.75
CA MET A 260 15.09 5.28 -11.96
C MET A 260 15.04 6.77 -11.61
N HIS A 261 15.87 7.57 -12.28
CA HIS A 261 15.98 9.02 -12.08
C HIS A 261 16.19 9.73 -13.42
N PHE A 262 16.27 11.06 -13.41
CA PHE A 262 16.69 11.86 -14.55
C PHE A 262 18.14 12.32 -14.35
N ASP A 263 18.89 12.40 -15.43
CA ASP A 263 20.23 13.01 -15.43
C ASP A 263 20.16 14.53 -15.66
N GLU A 264 21.32 15.20 -15.71
CA GLU A 264 21.40 16.65 -15.93
C GLU A 264 20.76 17.10 -17.26
N SER A 265 20.70 16.21 -18.25
CA SER A 265 20.02 16.43 -19.54
C SER A 265 18.51 16.20 -19.50
N ARG A 266 17.96 15.80 -18.35
CA ARG A 266 16.58 15.32 -18.17
C ARG A 266 16.24 14.07 -18.97
N ASP A 267 17.26 13.28 -19.30
CA ASP A 267 17.05 11.95 -19.86
C ASP A 267 16.86 10.94 -18.73
N ALA A 268 15.99 9.96 -18.96
CA ALA A 268 15.75 8.90 -17.98
C ALA A 268 17.00 8.02 -17.85
N ALA A 269 17.57 8.02 -16.65
CA ALA A 269 18.73 7.25 -16.26
C ALA A 269 18.37 6.21 -15.18
N MET A 270 19.22 5.20 -15.03
CA MET A 270 19.04 4.16 -14.02
C MET A 270 20.35 3.92 -13.29
N SER A 271 20.36 4.19 -12.00
CA SER A 271 21.48 3.93 -11.10
C SER A 271 21.25 2.59 -10.39
N VAL A 272 22.09 1.59 -10.69
CA VAL A 272 22.00 0.27 -10.06
C VAL A 272 22.72 0.30 -8.73
N THR A 273 21.97 0.16 -7.64
CA THR A 273 22.50 -0.08 -6.30
C THR A 273 22.68 -1.59 -6.11
N SER A 274 23.58 -1.99 -5.21
CA SER A 274 24.07 -3.37 -5.08
C SER A 274 22.96 -4.43 -4.94
N ARG A 275 23.35 -5.71 -5.08
CA ARG A 275 22.44 -6.83 -4.81
C ARG A 275 21.84 -6.72 -3.40
N PRO A 276 20.51 -6.91 -3.23
CA PRO A 276 19.94 -7.02 -1.90
C PRO A 276 20.58 -8.20 -1.14
N PRO A 277 20.75 -8.09 0.19
CA PRO A 277 21.26 -9.17 1.03
C PRO A 277 20.35 -10.40 1.05
#